data_AF-A0A7S3C9R7-F1
#
_entry.id   AF-A0A7S3C9R7-F1
#
_cell.length_a   1.000
_cell.length_b   1.000
_cell.length_c   1.000
_cell.angle_alpha   90.00
_cell.angle_beta   90.00
_cell.angle_gamma   90.00
#
_symmetry.space_group_name_H-M   'P 1'
#
loop_
_entity.id
_entity.type
_entity.pdbx_description
1 polymer ?
#
loop_
_entity_poly.entity_id
_entity_poly.type
_entity_poly.pdbx_seq_one_letter_code
_entity_poly.pdbx_strand_id
1 'polypeptide(L)'
;GASLVPVLSFGESDMYNLLKMKPGSLAFRVQRVYQSLFGFTVPLFWGKTLWGMPTVMPLRRPIRVVIGKPIQVERFEGDLRSEEGRKAVEALHAKYVSKLHELYEGHKHLWAHKGGSFRVL
;
A
#
# COMPACT_ATOMS: atom_id res chain seq x y z
N GLY A 1 11.83 -14.42 20.59
CA GLY A 1 11.58 -14.42 19.13
C GLY A 1 12.55 -13.47 18.45
N ALA A 2 12.28 -13.08 17.21
CA ALA A 2 13.05 -12.06 16.49
C ALA A 2 12.31 -10.71 16.53
N SER A 3 13.05 -9.60 16.61
CA SER A 3 12.44 -8.27 16.60
C SER A 3 11.79 -7.96 15.25
N LEU A 4 10.58 -7.41 15.26
CA LEU A 4 9.84 -7.00 14.07
C LEU A 4 9.99 -5.49 13.87
N VAL A 5 10.41 -5.03 12.70
CA VAL A 5 10.65 -3.61 12.43
C VAL A 5 9.56 -3.06 11.50
N PRO A 6 8.80 -2.04 11.91
CA PRO A 6 7.83 -1.38 11.04
C PRO A 6 8.55 -0.53 10.01
N VAL A 7 8.23 -0.76 8.74
CA VAL A 7 8.83 -0.05 7.60
C VAL A 7 7.70 0.50 6.72
N LEU A 8 7.81 1.77 6.35
CA LEU A 8 6.82 2.46 5.52
C LEU A 8 7.51 3.16 4.35
N SER A 9 6.94 3.04 3.16
CA SER A 9 7.47 3.61 1.92
C SER A 9 6.51 4.66 1.36
N PHE A 10 7.04 5.85 1.03
CA PHE A 10 6.32 6.96 0.42
C PHE A 10 6.74 7.16 -1.03
N GLY A 11 5.78 7.55 -1.88
CA GLY A 11 6.04 7.93 -3.28
C GLY A 11 5.80 6.80 -4.31
N GLU A 12 5.45 5.59 -3.88
CA GLU A 12 5.16 4.46 -4.79
C GLU A 12 4.01 4.77 -5.76
N SER A 13 2.95 5.43 -5.27
CA SER A 13 1.81 5.83 -6.10
C SER A 13 2.16 6.87 -7.18
N ASP A 14 3.26 7.61 -7.01
CA ASP A 14 3.67 8.64 -7.96
C ASP A 14 4.56 8.07 -9.09
N MET A 15 4.96 6.79 -9.02
CA MET A 15 5.80 6.13 -10.03
C MET A 15 5.08 5.89 -11.35
N TYR A 16 3.75 5.90 -11.36
CA TYR A 16 2.93 5.65 -12.55
C TYR A 16 1.82 6.70 -12.68
N ASN A 17 1.50 7.04 -13.92
CA ASN A 17 0.30 7.79 -14.23
C ASN A 17 -0.85 6.80 -14.39
N LEU A 18 -1.87 6.94 -13.55
CA LEU A 18 -3.11 6.17 -13.65
C LEU A 18 -4.15 6.98 -14.41
N LEU A 19 -4.80 6.37 -15.39
CA LEU A 19 -5.94 6.98 -16.06
C LEU A 19 -7.12 7.05 -15.09
N LYS A 20 -7.39 8.24 -14.55
CA LYS A 20 -8.60 8.49 -13.77
C LYS A 20 -9.76 8.73 -14.74
N MET A 21 -10.56 7.70 -14.99
CA MET A 21 -11.78 7.86 -15.77
C MET A 21 -12.76 8.78 -15.03
N LYS A 22 -13.23 9.83 -15.71
CA LYS A 22 -14.23 10.75 -15.12
C LYS A 22 -15.54 9.99 -14.91
N PRO A 23 -16.15 10.06 -13.71
CA PRO A 23 -17.49 9.51 -13.48
C PRO A 23 -18.48 10.05 -14.52
N GLY A 24 -19.28 9.16 -15.11
CA GLY A 24 -20.27 9.50 -16.14
C GLY A 24 -19.75 9.52 -17.58
N SER A 25 -18.43 9.44 -17.81
CA SER A 25 -17.88 9.28 -19.16
C SER A 25 -18.28 7.94 -19.80
N LEU A 26 -18.29 7.87 -21.13
CA LEU A 26 -18.50 6.61 -21.87
C LEU A 26 -17.45 5.56 -21.47
N ALA A 27 -16.19 5.97 -21.32
CA ALA A 27 -15.12 5.10 -20.85
C ALA A 27 -15.39 4.52 -19.45
N PHE A 28 -15.90 5.35 -18.52
CA PHE A 28 -16.27 4.89 -17.18
C PHE A 28 -17.40 3.86 -17.19
N ARG A 29 -18.39 4.01 -18.08
CA ARG A 29 -19.46 3.02 -18.27
C ARG A 29 -18.93 1.70 -18.80
N VAL A 30 -18.03 1.74 -19.78
CA VAL A 30 -17.36 0.55 -20.30
C VAL A 30 -16.55 -0.13 -19.18
N GLN A 31 -15.75 0.63 -18.44
CA GLN A 31 -14.96 0.10 -17.30
C GLN A 31 -15.85 -0.60 -16.26
N ARG A 32 -17.03 -0.04 -15.93
CA ARG A 32 -18.02 -0.65 -15.03
C ARG A 32 -18.56 -1.98 -15.55
N VAL A 33 -18.87 -2.06 -16.84
CA VAL A 33 -19.36 -3.31 -17.47
C VAL A 33 -18.28 -4.39 -17.41
N TYR A 34 -17.04 -4.06 -17.77
CA TYR A 34 -15.92 -5.00 -17.64
C TYR A 34 -15.69 -5.41 -16.19
N GLN A 35 -15.74 -4.46 -15.25
CA GLN A 35 -15.59 -4.77 -13.82
C GLN A 35 -16.71 -5.68 -13.30
N SER A 36 -17.95 -5.51 -13.77
CA SER A 36 -19.06 -6.41 -13.40
C SER A 36 -18.94 -7.80 -14.00
N LEU A 37 -18.29 -7.94 -15.17
CA LEU A 37 -18.10 -9.23 -15.84
C LEU A 37 -16.91 -10.01 -15.26
N PHE A 38 -15.78 -9.34 -15.03
CA PHE A 38 -14.53 -9.98 -14.61
C PHE A 38 -14.27 -9.91 -13.09
N GLY A 39 -15.10 -9.18 -12.34
CA GLY A 39 -14.97 -9.05 -10.88
C GLY A 39 -13.89 -8.06 -10.42
N PHE A 40 -13.04 -7.58 -11.32
CA PHE A 40 -12.04 -6.55 -11.04
C PHE A 40 -11.91 -5.57 -12.21
N THR A 41 -11.45 -4.36 -11.91
CA THR A 41 -11.17 -3.36 -12.93
C THR A 41 -9.71 -3.48 -13.36
N VAL A 42 -9.43 -3.43 -14.67
CA VAL A 42 -8.05 -3.35 -15.17
C VAL A 42 -7.63 -1.88 -15.13
N PRO A 43 -6.70 -1.47 -14.24
CA PRO A 43 -6.24 -0.11 -14.21
C PRO A 43 -5.33 0.15 -15.43
N LEU A 44 -5.68 1.14 -16.23
CA LEU A 44 -4.79 1.65 -17.28
C LEU A 44 -3.77 2.58 -16.63
N PHE A 45 -2.51 2.14 -16.61
CA PHE A 45 -1.39 2.95 -16.14
C PHE A 45 -0.24 2.95 -17.14
N TRP A 46 0.51 4.04 -17.16
CA TRP A 46 1.76 4.14 -17.91
C TRP A 46 2.79 4.88 -17.07
N GLY A 47 4.07 4.57 -17.29
CA GLY A 47 5.16 5.31 -16.70
C GLY A 47 5.90 6.12 -17.77
N LYS A 48 7.12 5.73 -18.10
CA LYS A 48 7.97 6.44 -19.06
C LYS A 48 7.51 6.23 -20.51
N THR A 49 7.62 7.28 -21.30
CA THR A 49 7.50 7.21 -22.75
C THR A 49 8.85 6.83 -23.35
N LEU A 50 8.89 5.77 -24.17
CA LEU A 50 10.06 5.37 -24.93
C LEU A 50 9.69 5.44 -26.41
N TRP A 51 10.48 6.16 -27.21
CA TRP A 51 10.26 6.30 -28.67
C TRP A 51 8.84 6.78 -29.04
N GLY A 52 8.29 7.71 -28.26
CA GLY A 52 6.94 8.25 -28.48
C GLY A 52 5.78 7.36 -28.01
N MET A 53 6.04 6.14 -27.54
CA MET A 53 5.01 5.23 -27.03
C MET A 53 5.02 5.16 -25.49
N PRO A 54 3.84 5.19 -24.83
CA PRO A 54 3.75 4.98 -23.39
C PRO A 54 4.13 3.54 -23.04
N THR A 55 4.99 3.36 -22.04
CA THR A 55 5.42 2.03 -21.57
C THR A 55 5.08 1.82 -20.10
N VAL A 56 5.20 0.58 -19.64
CA VAL A 56 5.04 0.19 -18.23
C VAL A 56 6.31 0.42 -17.39
N MET A 57 7.34 1.08 -17.93
CA MET A 57 8.55 1.39 -17.16
C MET A 57 8.27 2.51 -16.15
N PRO A 58 8.62 2.38 -14.86
CA PRO A 58 8.28 3.39 -13.86
C PRO A 58 8.94 4.74 -14.12
N LEU A 59 8.25 5.82 -13.73
CA LEU A 59 8.79 7.17 -13.72
C LEU A 59 9.94 7.27 -12.71
N ARG A 60 10.91 8.13 -13.01
CA ARG A 60 12.01 8.45 -12.09
C ARG A 60 11.52 9.40 -10.98
N ARG A 61 10.75 8.86 -10.04
CA ARG A 61 10.31 9.56 -8.82
C ARG A 61 11.01 8.94 -7.61
N PRO A 62 11.43 9.76 -6.62
CA PRO A 62 12.09 9.25 -5.43
C PRO A 62 11.09 8.46 -4.58
N ILE A 63 11.50 7.28 -4.11
CA ILE A 63 10.81 6.52 -3.07
C ILE A 63 11.52 6.81 -1.75
N ARG A 64 10.77 7.15 -0.71
CA ARG A 64 11.32 7.47 0.62
C ARG A 64 10.87 6.41 1.60
N VAL A 65 11.82 5.61 2.07
CA VAL A 65 11.58 4.54 3.04
C VAL A 65 11.90 5.04 4.44
N VAL A 66 10.94 4.92 5.34
CA VAL A 66 11.04 5.26 6.75
C VAL A 66 11.08 3.97 7.55
N ILE A 67 12.11 3.84 8.38
CA ILE A 67 12.30 2.67 9.25
C ILE A 67 11.97 3.11 10.67
N GLY A 68 11.03 2.42 11.30
CA GLY A 68 10.63 2.70 12.68
C GLY A 68 11.44 1.93 13.72
N LYS A 69 11.01 2.09 14.97
CA LYS A 69 11.63 1.42 16.12
C LYS A 69 11.31 -0.09 16.09
N PRO A 70 12.30 -0.97 16.35
CA PRO A 70 12.05 -2.40 16.47
C PRO A 70 11.03 -2.72 17.57
N ILE A 71 10.12 -3.63 17.27
CA ILE A 71 9.16 -4.21 18.20
C ILE A 71 9.76 -5.54 18.67
N GLN A 72 10.05 -5.65 19.96
CA GLN A 72 10.51 -6.92 20.52
C GLN A 72 9.35 -7.93 20.52
N VAL A 73 9.64 -9.14 20.02
CA VAL A 73 8.68 -10.24 19.93
C VAL A 73 9.20 -11.42 20.73
N GLU A 74 8.43 -11.78 21.76
CA GLU A 74 8.69 -12.96 22.56
C GLU A 74 8.39 -14.23 21.76
N ARG A 75 9.08 -15.33 22.09
CA ARG A 75 8.80 -16.61 21.41
C ARG A 75 7.47 -17.12 21.97
N PHE A 76 6.50 -17.39 21.10
CA PHE A 76 5.28 -18.05 21.52
C PHE A 76 5.54 -19.55 21.70
N GLU A 77 5.23 -20.09 22.88
CA GLU A 77 5.34 -21.51 23.20
C GLU A 77 3.93 -22.13 23.14
N GLY A 78 3.55 -22.64 21.97
CA GLY A 78 2.23 -23.22 21.71
C GLY A 78 1.97 -23.40 20.22
N ASP A 79 0.81 -23.95 19.86
CA ASP A 79 0.38 -24.03 18.46
C ASP A 79 -0.16 -22.68 17.97
N LEU A 80 0.46 -22.11 16.93
CA LEU A 80 0.01 -20.86 16.32
C LEU A 80 -1.37 -20.96 15.66
N ARG A 81 -1.83 -22.18 15.32
CA ARG A 81 -3.17 -22.40 14.75
C ARG A 81 -4.26 -22.49 15.82
N SER A 82 -3.89 -22.61 17.09
CA SER A 82 -4.84 -22.55 18.20
C SER A 82 -5.46 -21.15 18.33
N GLU A 83 -6.59 -21.06 19.03
CA GLU A 83 -7.23 -19.77 19.36
C GLU A 83 -6.28 -18.82 20.09
N GLU A 84 -5.45 -19.33 21.00
CA GLU A 84 -4.46 -18.53 21.74
C GLU A 84 -3.34 -18.02 20.83
N GLY A 85 -2.86 -18.87 19.92
CA GLY A 85 -1.86 -18.50 18.91
C GLY A 85 -2.38 -17.43 17.95
N ARG A 86 -3.63 -17.55 17.49
CA ARG A 86 -4.27 -16.54 16.64
C ARG A 86 -4.41 -15.20 17.36
N LYS A 87 -4.86 -15.20 18.62
CA LYS A 87 -4.95 -13.99 19.45
C LYS A 87 -3.59 -13.33 19.67
N ALA A 88 -2.54 -14.11 19.91
CA ALA A 88 -1.18 -13.59 20.05
C ALA A 88 -0.68 -12.90 18.77
N VAL A 89 -0.94 -13.52 17.60
CA VAL A 89 -0.62 -12.93 16.29
C VAL A 89 -1.42 -11.66 16.03
N GLU A 90 -2.72 -11.67 16.32
CA GLU A 90 -3.60 -10.51 16.12
C GLU A 90 -3.19 -9.34 17.01
N ALA A 91 -2.85 -9.60 18.28
CA ALA A 91 -2.33 -8.58 19.18
C ALA A 91 -1.00 -7.97 18.69
N LEU A 92 -0.08 -8.81 18.19
CA LEU A 92 1.18 -8.34 17.62
C LEU A 92 0.94 -7.54 16.32
N HIS A 93 0.03 -8.00 15.47
CA HIS A 93 -0.35 -7.31 14.25
C HIS A 93 -0.96 -5.93 14.54
N ALA A 94 -1.88 -5.83 15.51
CA ALA A 94 -2.46 -4.56 15.93
C ALA A 94 -1.38 -3.57 16.43
N LYS A 95 -0.40 -4.07 17.20
CA LYS A 95 0.76 -3.27 17.63
C LYS A 95 1.61 -2.80 16.45
N TYR A 96 1.86 -3.68 15.48
CA TYR A 96 2.62 -3.34 14.27
C TYR A 96 1.89 -2.28 13.44
N VAL A 97 0.59 -2.44 13.21
CA VAL A 97 -0.26 -1.47 12.49
C VAL A 97 -0.29 -0.12 13.19
N SER A 98 -0.44 -0.10 14.52
CA SER A 98 -0.35 1.13 15.31
C SER A 98 0.98 1.85 15.09
N LYS A 99 2.11 1.14 15.07
CA LYS A 99 3.43 1.73 14.77
C LYS A 99 3.57 2.23 13.34
N LEU A 100 2.96 1.56 12.36
CA LEU A 100 2.90 2.08 11.00
C LEU A 100 2.10 3.38 10.91
N HIS A 101 0.97 3.48 11.63
CA HIS A 101 0.20 4.72 11.70
C HIS A 101 0.99 5.86 12.36
N GLU A 102 1.70 5.60 13.46
CA GLU A 102 2.62 6.58 14.06
C GLU A 102 3.68 7.06 13.05
N LEU A 103 4.31 6.14 12.31
CA LEU A 103 5.28 6.48 11.27
C LEU A 103 4.66 7.31 10.15
N TYR A 104 3.46 6.95 9.70
CA TYR A 104 2.76 7.69 8.66
C TYR A 104 2.44 9.11 9.12
N GLU A 105 1.81 9.26 10.29
CA GLU A 105 1.42 10.55 10.84
C GLU A 105 2.61 11.48 11.07
N GLY A 106 3.74 10.93 11.53
CA GLY A 106 4.98 11.69 11.71
C GLY A 106 5.59 12.24 10.41
N HIS A 107 5.32 11.61 9.26
CA HIS A 107 6.00 11.91 8.00
C HIS A 107 5.08 12.33 6.85
N LYS A 108 3.74 12.24 7.02
CA LYS A 108 2.76 12.51 5.97
C LYS A 108 2.86 13.93 5.42
N HIS A 109 3.18 14.90 6.26
CA HIS A 109 3.30 16.31 5.85
C HIS A 109 4.51 16.57 4.94
N LEU A 110 5.52 15.71 5.01
CA LEU A 110 6.73 15.84 4.20
C LEU A 110 6.58 15.11 2.86
N TRP A 111 6.03 13.88 2.89
CA TRP A 111 6.19 12.93 1.78
C TRP A 111 4.89 12.27 1.31
N ALA A 112 3.79 12.38 2.04
CA ALA A 112 2.53 11.78 1.58
C ALA A 112 1.94 12.58 0.41
N HIS A 113 1.27 11.86 -0.48
CA HIS A 113 0.50 12.46 -1.55
C HIS A 113 -0.62 13.34 -0.97
N LYS A 114 -0.83 14.54 -1.52
CA LYS A 114 -1.85 15.49 -1.03
C LYS A 114 -3.25 14.88 -1.14
N GLY A 115 -3.94 14.77 -0.01
CA GLY A 115 -5.27 14.14 0.08
C GLY A 115 -5.25 12.61 0.07
N GLY A 116 -4.08 11.98 0.18
CA GLY A 116 -3.96 10.54 0.41
C GLY A 116 -4.34 10.15 1.84
N SER A 117 -4.90 8.95 2.01
CA SER A 117 -5.17 8.35 3.32
C SER A 117 -4.41 7.03 3.45
N PHE A 118 -3.76 6.80 4.58
CA PHE A 118 -3.10 5.53 4.86
C PHE A 118 -4.06 4.54 5.51
N ARG A 119 -4.19 3.35 4.92
CA ARG A 119 -4.99 2.24 5.44
C ARG A 119 -4.19 0.96 5.25
N VAL A 120 -4.09 0.17 6.31
CA VAL A 120 -3.60 -1.21 6.25
C VAL A 120 -4.83 -2.10 6.14
N LEU A 121 -4.88 -2.96 5.12
CA LEU A 121 -5.98 -3.90 4.84
C LEU A 121 -5.76 -5.23 5.55
#